data_AF-A0A1I2YQI2-F1
#
_entry.id   AF-A0A1I2YQI2-F1
#
_cell.length_a   1.000
_cell.length_b   1.000
_cell.length_c   1.000
_cell.angle_alpha   90.00
_cell.angle_beta   90.00
_cell.angle_gamma   90.00
#
_symmetry.space_group_name_H-M   'P 1'
#
loop_
_entity.id
_entity.type
_entity.pdbx_description
1 polymer ?
#
loop_
_entity_poly.entity_id
_entity_poly.type
_entity_poly.pdbx_seq_one_letter_code
_entity_poly.pdbx_strand_id
1 'polypeptide(L)'
;MSFALFLFVYSCKKEISNGEKIDPARKKEMLNYKNGPKVEIINLAQFQKKANLSALGSLKQEFMTALSSKSKKMSIHTDQTYLGFSIATDSIKVIKANGHTMYVFPVELPSKRAVAFQNLTIDEGPDGTIAFVNTYTPTKKWI
;
A
#
# COMPACT_ATOMS: atom_id res chain seq x y z
N MET A 1 -52.40 -25.90 -8.70
CA MET A 1 -51.89 -24.94 -9.70
C MET A 1 -50.50 -24.53 -9.27
N SER A 2 -49.46 -25.03 -9.96
CA SER A 2 -48.05 -24.73 -9.64
C SER A 2 -47.64 -23.39 -10.24
N PHE A 3 -47.13 -22.50 -9.40
CA PHE A 3 -46.45 -21.27 -9.82
C PHE A 3 -45.02 -21.62 -10.26
N ALA A 4 -44.75 -21.56 -11.56
CA ALA A 4 -43.40 -21.66 -12.10
C ALA A 4 -42.71 -20.29 -11.98
N LEU A 5 -41.75 -20.20 -11.06
CA LEU A 5 -40.89 -19.03 -10.88
C LEU A 5 -39.83 -19.03 -11.99
N PHE A 6 -40.01 -18.22 -13.03
CA PHE A 6 -38.99 -17.99 -14.06
C PHE A 6 -37.84 -17.15 -13.45
N LEU A 7 -36.76 -17.84 -13.06
CA LEU A 7 -35.48 -17.20 -12.77
C LEU A 7 -34.90 -16.68 -14.08
N PHE A 8 -35.13 -15.40 -14.38
CA PHE A 8 -34.36 -14.69 -15.39
C PHE A 8 -32.91 -14.61 -14.92
N VAL A 9 -32.08 -15.52 -15.44
CA VAL A 9 -30.64 -15.45 -15.33
C VAL A 9 -30.21 -14.20 -16.09
N TYR A 10 -29.93 -13.12 -15.36
CA TYR A 10 -29.26 -11.94 -15.89
C TYR A 10 -27.85 -12.39 -16.31
N SER A 11 -27.74 -12.82 -17.56
CA SER A 11 -26.47 -13.11 -18.22
C SER A 11 -25.62 -11.84 -18.14
N CYS A 12 -24.54 -11.87 -17.35
CA CYS A 12 -23.47 -10.89 -17.46
C CYS A 12 -23.05 -10.83 -18.92
N LYS A 13 -23.39 -9.72 -19.59
CA LYS A 13 -23.02 -9.46 -20.98
C LYS A 13 -21.50 -9.41 -21.00
N LYS A 14 -20.88 -10.48 -21.50
CA LYS A 14 -19.43 -10.59 -21.67
C LYS A 14 -19.03 -9.50 -22.65
N GLU A 15 -18.43 -8.42 -22.15
CA GLU A 15 -17.90 -7.36 -23.02
C GLU A 15 -16.93 -8.02 -24.00
N ILE A 16 -17.28 -7.94 -25.27
CA ILE A 16 -16.40 -8.31 -26.36
C ILE A 16 -15.31 -7.26 -26.32
N SER A 17 -14.12 -7.64 -25.83
CA SER A 17 -12.90 -6.87 -26.01
C SER A 17 -12.67 -6.77 -27.52
N ASN A 18 -13.20 -5.70 -28.11
CA ASN A 18 -12.81 -5.28 -29.44
C ASN A 18 -11.29 -5.12 -29.39
N GLY A 19 -10.60 -5.87 -30.25
CA GLY A 19 -9.14 -5.89 -30.34
C GLY A 19 -8.59 -4.54 -30.80
N GLU A 20 -8.68 -3.53 -29.94
CA GLU A 20 -7.93 -2.29 -30.08
C GLU A 20 -6.45 -2.68 -30.14
N LYS A 21 -5.80 -2.31 -31.25
CA LYS A 21 -4.35 -2.42 -31.38
C LYS A 21 -3.74 -1.49 -30.34
N ILE A 22 -3.40 -2.06 -29.18
CA ILE A 22 -2.67 -1.35 -28.13
C ILE A 22 -1.38 -0.83 -28.77
N ASP A 23 -1.18 0.50 -28.70
CA ASP A 23 0.05 1.17 -29.12
C ASP A 23 1.27 0.39 -28.60
N PRO A 24 2.24 0.03 -29.46
CA PRO A 24 3.46 -0.66 -29.05
C PRO A 24 4.16 -0.05 -27.83
N ALA A 25 4.11 1.28 -27.67
CA ALA A 25 4.67 1.97 -26.49
C ALA A 25 3.89 1.62 -25.21
N ARG A 26 2.55 1.74 -25.23
CA ARG A 26 1.66 1.30 -24.15
C ARG A 26 1.82 -0.19 -23.84
N LYS A 27 1.97 -1.03 -24.87
CA LYS A 27 2.18 -2.47 -24.70
C LYS A 27 3.50 -2.76 -23.97
N LYS A 28 4.56 -2.03 -24.30
CA LYS A 28 5.86 -2.12 -23.62
C LYS A 28 5.77 -1.67 -22.16
N GLU A 29 5.05 -0.58 -21.88
CA GLU A 29 4.78 -0.12 -20.51
C GLU A 29 3.98 -1.15 -19.70
N MET A 30 2.92 -1.72 -20.27
CA MET A 30 2.12 -2.76 -19.62
C MET A 30 2.92 -4.04 -19.35
N LEU A 31 3.80 -4.43 -20.27
CA LEU A 31 4.72 -5.56 -20.07
C LEU A 31 5.72 -5.26 -18.96
N ASN A 32 6.31 -4.06 -18.93
CA ASN A 32 7.20 -3.64 -17.86
C ASN A 32 6.49 -3.59 -16.50
N TYR A 33 5.24 -3.13 -16.46
CA TYR A 33 4.42 -3.15 -15.25
C TYR A 33 4.12 -4.57 -14.78
N LYS A 34 3.70 -5.46 -15.70
CA LYS A 34 3.42 -6.88 -15.41
C LYS A 34 4.65 -7.62 -14.90
N ASN A 35 5.82 -7.28 -15.43
CA ASN A 35 7.11 -7.86 -15.05
C ASN A 35 7.80 -7.08 -13.92
N GLY A 36 7.19 -6.00 -13.44
CA GLY A 36 7.75 -5.14 -12.41
C GLY A 36 7.75 -5.80 -11.03
N PRO A 37 8.31 -5.10 -10.03
CA PRO A 37 8.29 -5.54 -8.64
C PRO A 37 6.87 -5.91 -8.20
N LYS A 38 6.66 -7.15 -7.79
CA LYS A 38 5.37 -7.59 -7.24
C LYS A 38 5.17 -6.91 -5.89
N VAL A 39 4.03 -6.24 -5.74
CA VAL A 39 3.62 -5.65 -4.47
C VAL A 39 2.92 -6.72 -3.64
N GLU A 40 3.54 -7.14 -2.53
CA GLU A 40 2.89 -7.98 -1.51
C GLU A 40 2.16 -7.08 -0.50
N ILE A 41 1.01 -7.50 0.01
CA ILE A 41 0.31 -6.78 1.09
C ILE A 41 0.42 -7.63 2.35
N ILE A 42 0.94 -7.03 3.42
CA ILE A 42 1.14 -7.69 4.72
C ILE A 42 0.48 -6.88 5.84
N ASN A 43 0.29 -7.54 6.98
CA ASN A 43 -0.12 -6.90 8.22
C ASN A 43 1.06 -6.61 9.16
N LEU A 44 0.79 -5.91 10.25
CA LEU A 44 1.79 -5.54 11.26
C LEU A 44 2.55 -6.73 11.83
N ALA A 45 1.88 -7.84 12.14
CA ALA A 45 2.52 -9.00 12.71
C ALA A 45 3.50 -9.66 11.74
N GLN A 46 3.19 -9.63 10.44
CA GLN A 46 4.11 -10.08 9.39
C GLN A 46 5.27 -9.11 9.21
N PHE A 47 5.02 -7.79 9.29
CA PHE A 47 6.08 -6.78 9.25
C PHE A 47 7.06 -6.98 10.42
N GLN A 48 6.57 -7.08 11.65
CA GLN A 48 7.39 -7.28 12.85
C GLN A 48 8.27 -8.54 12.77
N LYS A 49 7.84 -9.57 12.03
CA LYS A 49 8.60 -10.80 11.81
C LYS A 49 9.63 -10.72 10.69
N LYS A 50 9.37 -9.89 9.67
CA LYS A 50 10.19 -9.83 8.44
C LYS A 50 11.19 -8.67 8.46
N ALA A 51 10.84 -7.55 9.06
CA ALA A 51 11.64 -6.33 9.08
C ALA A 51 12.75 -6.39 10.13
N ASN A 52 13.86 -5.70 9.85
CA ASN A 52 14.97 -5.49 10.77
C ASN A 52 14.61 -4.38 11.78
N LEU A 53 13.78 -4.72 12.77
CA LEU A 53 13.32 -3.76 13.79
C LEU A 53 14.46 -3.14 14.59
N SER A 54 15.60 -3.83 14.74
CA SER A 54 16.79 -3.29 15.40
C SER A 54 17.41 -2.09 14.68
N ALA A 55 17.27 -2.02 13.36
CA ALA A 55 17.83 -0.94 12.54
C ALA A 55 16.91 0.31 12.48
N LEU A 56 15.72 0.26 13.08
CA LEU A 56 14.75 1.36 13.04
C LEU A 56 15.02 2.50 14.04
N GLY A 57 16.06 2.38 14.87
CA GLY A 57 16.40 3.41 15.86
C GLY A 57 15.23 3.71 16.81
N SER A 58 14.85 4.99 16.92
CA SER A 58 13.76 5.45 17.78
C SER A 58 12.40 4.86 17.41
N LEU A 59 12.15 4.57 16.13
CA LEU A 59 10.89 3.98 15.65
C LEU A 59 10.67 2.55 16.14
N LYS A 60 11.73 1.86 16.58
CA LYS A 60 11.63 0.48 17.08
C LYS A 60 10.56 0.32 18.16
N GLN A 61 10.49 1.27 19.10
CA GLN A 61 9.55 1.17 20.23
C GLN A 61 8.09 1.30 19.80
N GLU A 62 7.80 2.17 18.85
CA GLU A 62 6.46 2.34 18.26
C GLU A 62 5.99 1.02 17.63
N PHE A 63 6.86 0.36 16.87
CA PHE A 63 6.55 -0.91 16.21
C PHE A 63 6.59 -2.13 17.14
N MET A 64 7.25 -2.07 18.29
CA MET A 64 7.26 -3.17 19.27
C MET A 64 6.06 -3.14 20.23
N THR A 65 5.57 -1.95 20.58
CA THR A 65 4.52 -1.76 21.59
C THR A 65 3.13 -2.13 21.04
N ALA A 66 2.93 -2.01 19.73
CA ALA A 66 1.66 -2.29 19.07
C ALA A 66 1.43 -3.80 18.86
N LEU A 67 0.96 -4.50 19.90
CA LEU A 67 0.62 -5.93 19.88
C LEU A 67 -0.89 -6.21 19.84
N SER A 68 -1.76 -5.19 19.90
CA SER A 68 -3.19 -5.43 19.82
C SER A 68 -3.62 -5.73 18.38
N SER A 69 -3.78 -7.01 18.07
CA SER A 69 -4.23 -7.55 16.78
C SER A 69 -5.57 -7.00 16.27
N LYS A 70 -6.29 -6.21 17.09
CA LYS A 70 -7.56 -5.58 16.74
C LYS A 70 -7.41 -4.19 16.13
N SER A 71 -6.31 -3.48 16.38
CA SER A 71 -6.14 -2.12 15.86
C SER A 71 -5.53 -2.14 14.46
N LYS A 72 -6.29 -1.66 13.48
CA LYS A 72 -5.85 -1.45 12.09
C LYS A 72 -5.02 -0.18 11.91
N LYS A 73 -4.82 0.57 12.99
CA LYS A 73 -4.13 1.85 13.01
C LYS A 73 -3.10 1.89 14.13
N MET A 74 -1.99 2.56 13.88
CA MET A 74 -0.94 2.83 14.85
C MET A 74 -0.58 4.30 14.78
N SER A 75 -0.46 4.95 15.94
CA SER A 75 0.15 6.28 16.00
C SER A 75 1.66 6.12 16.05
N ILE A 76 2.36 6.94 15.27
CA ILE A 76 3.80 7.08 15.28
C ILE A 76 4.10 8.42 15.95
N HIS A 77 4.76 8.36 17.10
CA HIS A 77 5.22 9.55 17.80
C HIS A 77 6.69 9.39 18.18
N THR A 78 7.56 10.14 17.51
CA THR A 78 8.98 10.25 17.85
C THR A 78 9.34 11.72 18.02
N ASP A 79 10.39 12.01 18.79
CA ASP A 79 10.92 13.37 18.97
C ASP A 79 11.31 14.04 17.63
N GLN A 80 11.55 13.24 16.59
CA GLN A 80 11.91 13.67 15.24
C GLN A 80 10.69 13.90 14.33
N THR A 81 9.52 13.39 14.69
CA THR A 81 8.26 13.58 13.95
C THR A 81 7.43 14.66 14.64
N TYR A 82 7.62 15.91 14.21
CA TYR A 82 7.11 17.17 14.80
C TYR A 82 5.68 17.16 15.40
N LEU A 83 4.74 16.37 14.87
CA LEU A 83 3.34 16.31 15.34
C LEU A 83 2.82 14.87 15.55
N GLY A 84 3.66 13.86 15.32
CA GLY A 84 3.22 12.48 15.13
C GLY A 84 2.19 12.31 13.99
N PHE A 85 1.88 11.08 13.63
CA PHE A 85 0.85 10.76 12.64
C PHE A 85 0.34 9.35 12.84
N SER A 86 -0.85 9.03 12.33
CA SER A 86 -1.37 7.66 12.35
C SER A 86 -1.15 6.96 11.01
N ILE A 87 -0.75 5.69 11.07
CA ILE A 87 -0.56 4.81 9.92
C ILE A 87 -1.55 3.66 9.94
N ALA A 88 -1.94 3.19 8.76
CA ALA A 88 -2.66 1.94 8.58
C ALA A 88 -1.70 0.75 8.68
N THR A 89 -2.11 -0.29 9.41
CA THR A 89 -1.26 -1.45 9.75
C THR A 89 -1.77 -2.79 9.21
N ASP A 90 -2.93 -2.77 8.54
CA ASP A 90 -3.55 -3.96 7.92
C ASP A 90 -3.28 -4.09 6.42
N SER A 91 -2.68 -3.06 5.81
CA SER A 91 -2.48 -2.93 4.36
C SER A 91 -1.09 -2.41 4.01
N ILE A 92 -0.07 -2.93 4.71
CA ILE A 92 1.33 -2.55 4.50
C ILE A 92 1.78 -3.13 3.16
N LYS A 93 2.24 -2.27 2.25
CA LYS A 93 2.74 -2.71 0.95
C LYS A 93 4.23 -3.04 1.05
N VAL A 94 4.62 -4.22 0.59
CA VAL A 94 6.02 -4.64 0.48
C VAL A 94 6.42 -4.59 -0.98
N ILE A 95 7.48 -3.85 -1.26
CA ILE A 95 8.04 -3.71 -2.61
C ILE A 95 9.49 -4.17 -2.54
N LYS A 96 9.83 -5.21 -3.31
CA LYS A 96 11.20 -5.73 -3.40
C LYS A 96 11.79 -5.37 -4.76
N ALA A 97 12.82 -4.54 -4.78
CA ALA A 97 13.46 -4.10 -6.02
C ALA A 97 14.93 -3.80 -5.76
N ASN A 98 15.82 -4.20 -6.68
CA ASN A 98 17.23 -3.81 -6.69
C ASN A 98 18.00 -4.09 -5.37
N GLY A 99 17.66 -5.17 -4.66
CA GLY A 99 18.26 -5.49 -3.36
C GLY A 99 17.65 -4.76 -2.16
N HIS A 100 16.66 -3.90 -2.40
CA HIS A 100 15.90 -3.21 -1.37
C HIS A 100 14.58 -3.93 -1.05
N THR A 101 14.19 -3.90 0.22
CA THR A 101 12.84 -4.25 0.68
C THR A 101 12.21 -3.02 1.33
N MET A 102 11.24 -2.44 0.63
CA MET A 102 10.48 -1.29 1.13
C MET A 102 9.17 -1.74 1.75
N TYR A 103 8.91 -1.31 2.98
CA TYR A 103 7.62 -1.42 3.67
C TYR A 103 6.94 -0.06 3.67
N VAL A 104 5.82 0.04 2.96
CA VAL A 104 5.10 1.29 2.77
C VAL A 104 3.80 1.24 3.58
N PHE A 105 3.76 2.09 4.61
CA PHE A 105 2.64 2.28 5.50
C PHE A 105 1.84 3.51 5.05
N PRO A 106 0.56 3.35 4.67
CA PRO A 106 -0.30 4.49 4.38
C PRO A 106 -0.49 5.35 5.63
N VAL A 107 -0.26 6.65 5.52
CA VAL A 107 -0.63 7.60 6.59
C VAL A 107 -2.12 7.93 6.44
N GLU A 108 -2.81 7.94 7.57
CA GLU A 108 -4.23 8.30 7.64
C GLU A 108 -4.44 9.73 7.15
N LEU A 109 -5.45 9.91 6.30
CA LEU A 109 -5.76 11.23 5.78
C LEU A 109 -6.30 12.13 6.91
N PRO A 110 -5.86 13.40 6.99
CA PRO A 110 -6.34 14.31 8.02
C PRO A 110 -7.83 14.66 7.84
N SER A 111 -8.38 14.49 6.64
CA SER A 111 -9.81 14.66 6.37
C SER A 111 -10.26 13.93 5.10
N LYS A 112 -11.57 13.77 4.93
CA LYS A 112 -12.19 13.25 3.69
C LYS A 112 -11.92 14.13 2.45
N ARG A 113 -11.47 15.38 2.64
CA ARG A 113 -11.14 16.34 1.57
C ARG A 113 -9.62 16.52 1.42
N ALA A 114 -8.81 15.68 2.06
CA ALA A 114 -7.36 15.77 1.96
C ALA A 114 -6.93 15.60 0.50
N VAL A 115 -6.09 16.53 0.05
CA VAL A 115 -5.47 16.52 -1.29
C VAL A 115 -4.00 16.13 -1.24
N ALA A 116 -3.45 15.94 -0.04
CA ALA A 116 -2.11 15.43 0.17
C ALA A 116 -2.20 14.02 0.74
N PHE A 117 -1.44 13.10 0.17
CA PHE A 117 -1.34 11.70 0.56
C PHE A 117 0.06 11.45 1.08
N GLN A 118 0.16 10.79 2.22
CA GLN A 118 1.44 10.54 2.85
C GLN A 118 1.65 9.04 3.06
N ASN A 119 2.90 8.60 2.97
CA ASN A 119 3.29 7.25 3.35
C ASN A 119 4.55 7.30 4.21
N LEU A 120 4.55 6.57 5.32
CA LEU A 120 5.79 6.20 6.00
C LEU A 120 6.39 5.02 5.24
N THR A 121 7.62 5.19 4.77
CA THR A 121 8.37 4.14 4.07
C THR A 121 9.57 3.77 4.92
N ILE A 122 9.70 2.47 5.18
CA ILE A 122 10.92 1.87 5.75
C ILE A 122 11.59 1.13 4.60
N ASP A 123 12.77 1.58 4.22
CA ASP A 123 13.57 0.99 3.15
C ASP A 123 14.78 0.26 3.75
N GLU A 124 14.82 -1.06 3.56
CA GLU A 124 15.93 -1.91 3.95
C GLU A 124 16.77 -2.24 2.73
N GLY A 125 18.00 -1.72 2.69
CA GLY A 125 18.95 -1.95 1.60
C GLY A 125 20.31 -2.44 2.10
N PRO A 126 21.27 -2.65 1.17
CA PRO A 126 22.63 -3.10 1.50
C PRO A 126 23.38 -2.13 2.42
N ASP A 127 23.12 -0.83 2.26
CA ASP A 127 23.79 0.24 3.00
C ASP A 127 23.15 0.55 4.36
N GLY A 128 22.05 -0.15 4.69
CA GLY A 128 21.34 0.01 5.96
C GLY A 128 19.83 0.18 5.79
N THR A 129 19.19 0.58 6.89
CA THR A 129 17.75 0.83 6.95
C THR A 129 17.49 2.32 7.13
N ILE A 130 16.64 2.89 6.28
CA ILE A 130 16.18 4.27 6.39
C ILE A 130 14.66 4.31 6.53
N ALA A 131 14.17 5.28 7.29
CA ALA A 131 12.74 5.53 7.43
C ALA A 131 12.44 6.98 7.05
N PHE A 132 11.46 7.19 6.20
CA PHE A 132 11.12 8.53 5.69
C PHE A 132 9.64 8.64 5.33
N VAL A 133 9.12 9.87 5.37
CA VAL A 133 7.74 10.17 4.98
C VAL A 133 7.73 10.81 3.61
N ASN A 134 7.06 10.16 2.66
CA ASN A 134 6.80 10.71 1.33
C ASN A 134 5.44 11.41 1.32
N THR A 135 5.37 12.59 0.70
CA THR A 135 4.10 13.30 0.46
C THR A 135 3.85 13.44 -1.03
N TYR A 136 2.65 13.08 -1.47
CA TYR A 136 2.18 13.26 -2.83
C TYR A 136 0.93 14.14 -2.82
N THR A 137 0.99 15.24 -3.58
CA THR A 137 -0.15 16.14 -3.80
C THR A 137 -0.45 16.14 -5.29
N PRO A 138 -1.59 15.58 -5.75
CA PRO A 138 -1.96 15.62 -7.16
C PRO A 138 -2.07 17.08 -7.63
N THR A 139 -1.36 17.41 -8.70
CA THR A 139 -1.38 18.75 -9.31
C THR A 139 -2.49 18.91 -10.35
N LYS A 140 -3.06 17.80 -10.82
CA LYS A 140 -4.18 17.77 -11.77
C LYS A 140 -5.35 17.02 -11.16
N LYS A 141 -6.58 17.50 -11.44
CA LYS A 141 -7.80 16.77 -11.10
C LYS A 141 -7.81 15.44 -11.86
N TRP A 142 -8.20 14.37 -11.17
CA TRP A 142 -8.52 13.11 -11.80
C TRP A 142 -9.85 13.32 -12.52
N ILE A 143 -9.81 13.23 -13.86
CA ILE A 143 -10.96 13.34 -14.75
C ILE A 143 -11.66 11.98 -14.78
#